data_AF-A0A6P6SC33-F1
#
_entry.id   AF-A0A6P6SC33-F1
#
_cell.length_a   1.000
_cell.length_b   1.000
_cell.length_c   1.000
_cell.angle_alpha   90.00
_cell.angle_beta   90.00
_cell.angle_gamma   90.00
#
_symmetry.space_group_name_H-M   'P 1'
#
loop_
_entity.id
_entity.type
_entity.pdbx_description
1 polymer ?
#
loop_
_entity_poly.entity_id
_entity_poly.type
_entity_poly.pdbx_seq_one_letter_code
_entity_poly.pdbx_strand_id
1 'polypeptide(L)'
;MAELIVPKIIDQLSDALMKQLGEKVNLVMGVEEEVANISSKLATIEKVLHDAERRRLKDRSVGIWLEMLEDITYEMDDVLDEWNFKIHRAKNARTQPTLRNKVRSFIPSLCSCLKQLLVRSDIAQKIKKINEQLELTLKEADQFKFITSGGIPNSHDFQRIMTTSIIDESEVYGRESDMEKVLDQILSESSSQGRDGVQIISVVGAGGSGKTTLAQLLFNNDKVQNHFELRNWICVSDPFDQNRVAKAILENAGKSPPGLLELEPLLQLLKETFSGKRFLLVLDDVWTEDDSKWKPFQYSLKDGAPGSVILVTTRSQRVARVMGSTDTHHLSLISDSDCWLIMQRIAFGGKSGDLCKKVERIGQKIAEKCKGLPLAAKTMGSLLRFKDTVQQWQNVLDSEIWQLEKAAVELFPHLYLSYNELSPELKRCFSYCAVFPKDHVIYVERELIRLWIAQGYVRPRRRGESLELVGLEYFNNLAMGSFFQEIEKVEAYYGLTEYMVCKMHDIVHDFAQFLTKK
;
A
#
# COMPACT_ATOMS: atom_id res chain seq x y z
N MET A 1 4.42 8.77 7.41
CA MET A 1 3.44 9.80 6.98
C MET A 1 4.09 11.14 6.65
N ALA A 2 5.28 11.45 7.18
CA ALA A 2 5.96 12.72 6.93
C ALA A 2 6.23 13.00 5.43
N GLU A 3 6.58 11.98 4.63
CA GLU A 3 6.76 12.10 3.16
C GLU A 3 5.53 12.70 2.47
N LEU A 4 4.35 12.49 3.05
CA LEU A 4 3.10 12.99 2.52
C LEU A 4 2.83 14.41 3.03
N ILE A 5 2.99 14.66 4.32
CA ILE A 5 2.53 15.90 4.96
C ILE A 5 3.45 17.09 4.60
N VAL A 6 4.76 16.86 4.52
CA VAL A 6 5.76 17.91 4.31
C VAL A 6 5.50 18.73 3.03
N PRO A 7 5.28 18.13 1.85
CA PRO A 7 4.97 18.91 0.63
C PRO A 7 3.70 19.77 0.75
N LYS A 8 2.65 19.24 1.40
CA LYS A 8 1.40 20.00 1.63
C LYS A 8 1.66 21.26 2.47
N ILE A 9 2.49 21.14 3.50
CA ILE A 9 2.80 22.25 4.39
C ILE A 9 3.62 23.32 3.66
N ILE A 10 4.57 22.91 2.81
CA ILE A 10 5.33 23.85 1.96
C ILE A 10 4.37 24.67 1.08
N ASP A 11 3.40 24.02 0.43
CA ASP A 11 2.39 24.70 -0.40
C ASP A 11 1.52 25.66 0.43
N GLN A 12 1.01 25.22 1.60
CA GLN A 12 0.16 26.05 2.47
C GLN A 12 0.89 27.27 3.03
N LEU A 13 2.18 27.13 3.37
CA LEU A 13 3.02 28.25 3.81
C LEU A 13 3.17 29.29 2.70
N SER A 14 3.42 28.84 1.46
CA SER A 14 3.50 29.70 0.28
C SER A 14 2.18 30.47 0.05
N ASP A 15 1.04 29.78 0.12
CA ASP A 15 -0.28 30.37 -0.03
C ASP A 15 -0.60 31.39 1.08
N ALA A 16 -0.25 31.09 2.33
CA ALA A 16 -0.46 31.99 3.46
C ALA A 16 0.35 33.29 3.30
N LEU A 17 1.61 33.19 2.88
CA LEU A 17 2.45 34.35 2.57
C LEU A 17 1.89 35.18 1.41
N MET A 18 1.46 34.54 0.33
CA MET A 18 0.88 35.22 -0.83
C MET A 18 -0.42 35.95 -0.47
N LYS A 19 -1.28 35.36 0.37
CA LYS A 19 -2.48 36.03 0.89
C LYS A 19 -2.14 37.24 1.77
N GLN A 20 -1.14 37.11 2.65
CA GLN A 20 -0.68 38.22 3.48
C GLN A 20 -0.18 39.41 2.64
N LEU A 21 0.64 39.14 1.62
CA LEU A 21 1.20 40.14 0.70
C LEU A 21 0.12 40.78 -0.19
N GLY A 22 -0.77 39.97 -0.77
CA GLY A 22 -1.80 40.42 -1.70
C GLY A 22 -2.92 41.24 -1.03
N GLU A 23 -3.25 40.95 0.23
CA GLU A 23 -4.36 41.63 0.92
C GLU A 23 -3.95 42.96 1.59
N LYS A 24 -2.67 43.38 1.51
CA LYS A 24 -2.11 44.54 2.27
C LYS A 24 -2.47 44.45 3.76
N VAL A 25 -2.40 43.25 4.29
CA VAL A 25 -2.76 42.90 5.66
C VAL A 25 -1.45 42.43 6.30
N ASN A 26 -0.52 43.36 6.57
CA ASN A 26 0.69 43.09 7.38
C ASN A 26 0.29 42.82 8.83
N LEU A 27 -0.37 41.67 9.06
CA LEU A 27 -0.75 41.25 10.39
C LEU A 27 0.50 40.80 11.12
N VAL A 28 1.30 39.90 10.56
CA VAL A 28 2.47 39.35 11.25
C VAL A 28 3.74 39.90 10.58
N MET A 29 4.35 40.94 11.14
CA MET A 29 5.63 41.48 10.63
C MET A 29 6.81 40.71 11.24
N GLY A 30 7.82 40.37 10.43
CA GLY A 30 9.05 39.72 10.89
C GLY A 30 8.97 38.20 10.96
N VAL A 31 7.99 37.62 10.26
CA VAL A 31 7.79 36.16 10.17
C VAL A 31 8.14 35.64 8.77
N GLU A 32 8.30 36.54 7.79
CA GLU A 32 8.69 36.21 6.43
C GLU A 32 10.03 35.46 6.37
N GLU A 33 11.01 35.88 7.17
CA GLU A 33 12.32 35.23 7.28
C GLU A 33 12.20 33.83 7.92
N GLU A 34 11.44 33.71 9.01
CA GLU A 34 11.22 32.45 9.70
C GLU A 34 10.48 31.43 8.82
N VAL A 35 9.45 31.87 8.09
CA VAL A 35 8.72 31.01 7.14
C VAL A 35 9.60 30.60 5.97
N ALA A 36 10.43 31.51 5.44
CA ALA A 36 11.39 31.17 4.40
C ALA A 36 12.41 30.13 4.89
N ASN A 37 12.88 30.25 6.14
CA ASN A 37 13.79 29.29 6.75
C ASN A 37 13.11 27.91 6.92
N ILE A 38 11.90 27.87 7.47
CA ILE A 38 11.11 26.65 7.60
C ILE A 38 10.92 25.97 6.24
N SER A 39 10.50 26.71 5.20
CA SER A 39 10.30 26.14 3.86
C SER A 39 11.58 25.55 3.29
N SER A 40 12.72 26.22 3.47
CA SER A 40 14.05 25.73 3.06
C SER A 40 14.44 24.43 3.79
N LYS A 41 14.20 24.38 5.10
CA LYS A 41 14.45 23.21 5.94
C LYS A 41 13.58 22.03 5.55
N LEU A 42 12.27 22.25 5.37
CA LEU A 42 11.34 21.23 4.91
C LEU A 42 11.73 20.68 3.53
N ALA A 43 12.14 21.55 2.59
CA ALA A 43 12.63 21.11 1.28
C ALA A 43 13.93 20.29 1.37
N THR A 44 14.73 20.48 2.42
CA THR A 44 15.92 19.66 2.70
C THR A 44 15.51 18.29 3.26
N ILE A 45 14.57 18.27 4.20
CA ILE A 45 14.02 17.04 4.79
C ILE A 45 13.30 16.20 3.73
N GLU A 46 12.51 16.83 2.86
CA GLU A 46 11.81 16.17 1.75
C GLU A 46 12.74 15.30 0.91
N LYS A 47 13.98 15.74 0.68
CA LYS A 47 14.98 14.99 -0.09
C LYS A 47 15.39 13.67 0.55
N VAL A 48 15.28 13.54 1.88
CA VAL A 48 15.71 12.35 2.65
C VAL A 48 14.54 11.52 3.18
N LEU A 49 13.31 12.06 3.14
CA LEU A 49 12.11 11.41 3.68
C LEU A 49 11.86 10.02 3.09
N HIS A 50 12.11 9.86 1.79
CA HIS A 50 11.91 8.57 1.14
C HIS A 50 12.79 7.46 1.72
N ASP A 51 14.09 7.72 1.95
CA ASP A 51 15.00 6.76 2.58
C ASP A 51 14.66 6.53 4.05
N ALA A 52 14.31 7.60 4.77
CA ALA A 52 13.90 7.51 6.17
C ALA A 52 12.66 6.62 6.35
N GLU A 53 11.58 6.85 5.60
CA GLU A 53 10.35 6.05 5.67
C GLU A 53 10.61 4.58 5.30
N ARG A 54 11.53 4.30 4.36
CA ARG A 54 11.96 2.92 4.05
C ARG A 54 12.66 2.24 5.22
N ARG A 55 13.43 2.99 6.02
CA ARG A 55 14.17 2.48 7.18
C ARG A 55 13.35 2.41 8.47
N ARG A 56 12.17 3.04 8.52
CA ARG A 56 11.27 3.13 9.70
C ARG A 56 11.11 1.82 10.48
N LEU A 57 10.92 0.70 9.77
CA LEU A 57 10.69 -0.62 10.37
C LEU A 57 11.95 -1.34 10.84
N LYS A 58 13.11 -1.00 10.27
CA LYS A 58 14.37 -1.71 10.48
C LYS A 58 15.30 -1.02 11.47
N ASP A 59 15.19 0.30 11.52
CA ASP A 59 16.03 1.16 12.34
C ASP A 59 15.11 1.97 13.26
N ARG A 60 15.02 1.52 14.52
CA ARG A 60 14.17 2.14 15.53
C ARG A 60 14.50 3.63 15.74
N SER A 61 15.76 4.02 15.60
CA SER A 61 16.18 5.41 15.77
C SER A 61 15.64 6.28 14.64
N VAL A 62 15.61 5.77 13.40
CA VAL A 62 14.98 6.45 12.27
C VAL A 62 13.47 6.53 12.44
N GLY A 63 12.83 5.47 12.98
CA GLY A 63 11.41 5.48 13.32
C GLY A 63 11.03 6.62 14.28
N ILE A 64 11.77 6.75 15.39
CA ILE A 64 11.57 7.83 16.37
C ILE A 64 11.78 9.22 15.74
N TRP A 65 12.80 9.36 14.89
CA TRP A 65 13.06 10.62 14.19
C TRP A 65 11.90 11.02 13.25
N LEU A 66 11.31 10.05 12.54
CA LEU A 66 10.12 10.29 11.71
C LEU A 66 8.90 10.67 12.54
N GLU A 67 8.68 10.02 13.69
CA GLU A 67 7.59 10.36 14.61
C GLU A 67 7.70 11.81 15.11
N MET A 68 8.92 12.24 15.49
CA MET A 68 9.18 13.63 15.88
C MET A 68 8.89 14.62 14.76
N LEU A 69 9.29 14.29 13.52
CA LEU A 69 9.01 15.12 12.35
C LEU A 69 7.51 15.19 12.06
N GLU A 70 6.79 14.08 12.16
CA GLU A 70 5.33 14.04 12.01
C GLU A 70 4.65 14.96 13.04
N ASP A 71 5.05 14.91 14.31
CA ASP A 71 4.53 15.79 15.36
C ASP A 71 4.75 17.27 15.06
N ILE A 72 5.95 17.64 14.59
CA ILE A 72 6.25 19.03 14.19
C ILE A 72 5.33 19.44 13.03
N THR A 73 5.12 18.57 12.03
CA THR A 73 4.26 18.89 10.90
C THR A 73 2.79 19.08 11.29
N TYR A 74 2.28 18.36 12.30
CA TYR A 74 0.94 18.62 12.83
C TYR A 74 0.85 19.97 13.54
N GLU A 75 1.83 20.31 14.39
CA GLU A 75 1.89 21.64 15.04
C GLU A 75 1.92 22.77 14.00
N MET A 76 2.57 22.53 12.85
CA MET A 76 2.59 23.48 11.73
C MET A 76 1.21 23.65 11.05
N ASP A 77 0.48 22.57 10.77
CA ASP A 77 -0.87 22.64 10.17
C ASP A 77 -1.84 23.40 11.10
N ASP A 78 -1.77 23.15 12.42
CA ASP A 78 -2.56 23.86 13.43
C ASP A 78 -2.27 25.38 13.44
N VAL A 79 -0.99 25.77 13.38
CA VAL A 79 -0.59 27.18 13.34
C VAL A 79 -1.00 27.84 12.03
N LEU A 80 -0.92 27.12 10.91
CA LEU A 80 -1.36 27.60 9.59
C LEU A 80 -2.87 27.84 9.56
N ASP A 81 -3.66 26.95 10.13
CA ASP A 81 -5.12 27.10 10.22
C ASP A 81 -5.49 28.29 11.11
N GLU A 82 -4.83 28.45 12.26
CA GLU A 82 -5.03 29.60 13.14
C GLU A 82 -4.68 30.92 12.42
N TRP A 83 -3.57 30.93 11.67
CA TRP A 83 -3.13 32.10 10.91
C TRP A 83 -4.11 32.46 9.79
N ASN A 84 -4.51 31.48 8.96
CA ASN A 84 -5.48 31.66 7.89
C ASN A 84 -6.83 32.17 8.44
N PHE A 85 -7.34 31.57 9.52
CA PHE A 85 -8.58 32.03 10.17
C PHE A 85 -8.50 33.49 10.60
N LYS A 86 -7.37 33.92 11.18
CA LYS A 86 -7.15 35.31 11.60
C LYS A 86 -7.06 36.28 10.41
N ILE A 87 -6.41 35.90 9.30
CA ILE A 87 -6.40 36.70 8.06
C ILE A 87 -7.84 36.91 7.56
N HIS A 88 -8.61 35.83 7.43
CA HIS A 88 -10.01 35.90 6.98
C HIS A 88 -10.90 36.75 7.89
N ARG A 89 -10.74 36.63 9.22
CA ARG A 89 -11.46 37.46 10.19
C ARG A 89 -11.12 38.95 10.03
N ALA A 90 -9.85 39.29 9.83
CA ALA A 90 -9.43 40.67 9.61
C ALA A 90 -10.02 41.27 8.32
N LYS A 91 -10.11 40.46 7.27
CA LYS A 91 -10.77 40.82 6.01
C LYS A 91 -12.26 41.12 6.19
N ASN A 92 -12.99 40.22 6.86
CA ASN A 92 -14.43 40.36 7.12
C ASN A 92 -14.74 41.58 8.02
N ALA A 93 -13.87 41.88 8.98
CA ALA A 93 -14.00 43.08 9.82
C ALA A 93 -13.82 44.39 9.04
N ARG A 94 -13.10 44.39 7.90
CA ARG A 94 -12.96 45.54 7.01
C ARG A 94 -14.11 45.70 6.01
N THR A 95 -14.92 44.65 5.80
CA THR A 95 -15.99 44.62 4.78
C THR A 95 -17.40 44.78 5.33
N GLN A 96 -17.62 44.72 6.64
CA GLN A 96 -18.92 45.10 7.23
C GLN A 96 -19.05 46.63 7.35
N PRO A 97 -20.08 47.27 6.77
CA PRO A 97 -20.39 48.66 7.06
C PRO A 97 -20.98 48.75 8.46
N THR A 98 -20.35 49.51 9.35
CA THR A 98 -20.84 49.76 10.71
C THR A 98 -22.09 50.65 10.67
N LEU A 99 -23.26 50.04 10.48
CA LEU A 99 -24.55 50.67 10.75
C LEU A 99 -24.86 50.63 12.25
N ARG A 100 -24.24 51.52 13.05
CA ARG A 100 -24.89 52.28 14.14
C ARG A 100 -23.92 53.11 14.98
N ASN A 101 -24.39 54.33 15.26
CA ASN A 101 -24.15 55.20 16.41
C ASN A 101 -22.99 56.20 16.38
N LYS A 102 -23.31 57.38 15.80
CA LYS A 102 -22.93 58.68 16.36
C LYS A 102 -23.43 58.76 17.81
N VAL A 103 -22.56 58.67 18.82
CA VAL A 103 -22.44 59.55 20.01
C VAL A 103 -21.15 59.14 20.76
N ARG A 104 -20.38 60.16 21.17
CA ARG A 104 -19.07 60.16 21.84
C ARG A 104 -18.82 59.07 22.90
N SER A 105 -17.62 58.46 22.84
CA SER A 105 -16.72 58.35 24.00
C SER A 105 -15.26 58.34 23.55
N PHE A 106 -14.49 59.35 23.97
CA PHE A 106 -13.04 59.46 23.80
C PHE A 106 -12.30 58.48 24.73
N ILE A 107 -12.29 57.20 24.36
CA ILE A 107 -11.21 56.29 24.71
C ILE A 107 -10.74 55.72 23.37
N PRO A 108 -9.53 56.05 22.89
CA PRO A 108 -9.02 55.49 21.66
C PRO A 108 -9.04 53.96 21.74
N SER A 109 -9.34 53.33 20.61
CA SER A 109 -9.42 51.90 20.33
C SER A 109 -8.12 51.10 20.57
N LEU A 110 -7.32 51.47 21.57
CA LEU A 110 -6.15 50.74 22.06
C LEU A 110 -6.50 49.29 22.39
N CYS A 111 -7.72 49.00 22.86
CA CYS A 111 -8.15 47.63 23.15
C CYS A 111 -8.33 46.74 21.90
N SER A 112 -8.65 47.26 20.71
CA SER A 112 -8.69 46.42 19.50
C SER A 112 -7.31 46.28 18.86
N CYS A 113 -6.49 47.34 18.89
CA CYS A 113 -5.11 47.31 18.39
C CYS A 113 -4.18 46.47 19.26
N LEU A 114 -4.29 46.53 20.60
CA LEU A 114 -3.52 45.69 21.52
C LEU A 114 -3.94 44.22 21.44
N LYS A 115 -5.24 43.93 21.28
CA LYS A 115 -5.70 42.56 20.99
C LYS A 115 -5.15 42.06 19.65
N GLN A 116 -5.07 42.92 18.63
CA GLN A 116 -4.41 42.59 17.37
C GLN A 116 -2.90 42.40 17.53
N LEU A 117 -2.20 43.23 18.31
CA LEU A 117 -0.75 43.12 18.56
C LEU A 117 -0.36 41.89 19.39
N LEU A 118 -1.11 41.57 20.45
CA LEU A 118 -0.91 40.37 21.27
C LEU A 118 -1.11 39.09 20.43
N VAL A 119 -2.14 39.07 19.58
CA VAL A 119 -2.42 37.97 18.65
C VAL A 119 -1.32 37.78 17.59
N ARG A 120 -0.61 38.87 17.22
CA ARG A 120 0.51 38.84 16.26
C ARG A 120 1.79 38.27 16.88
N SER A 121 2.06 38.61 18.15
CA SER A 121 3.20 38.09 18.89
C SER A 121 3.09 36.58 19.14
N ASP A 122 1.88 36.07 19.38
CA ASP A 122 1.64 34.65 19.67
C ASP A 122 1.94 33.74 18.46
N ILE A 123 1.42 34.06 17.27
CA ILE A 123 1.73 33.28 16.05
C ILE A 123 3.21 33.36 15.69
N ALA A 124 3.82 34.55 15.79
CA ALA A 124 5.24 34.70 15.52
C ALA A 124 6.10 33.85 16.48
N GLN A 125 5.73 33.76 17.76
CA GLN A 125 6.41 32.89 18.72
C GLN A 125 6.23 31.41 18.39
N LYS A 126 5.03 30.97 18.01
CA LYS A 126 4.79 29.58 17.58
C LYS A 126 5.61 29.21 16.34
N ILE A 127 5.65 30.09 15.33
CA ILE A 127 6.46 29.88 14.12
C ILE A 127 7.94 29.80 14.46
N LYS A 128 8.44 30.70 15.33
CA LYS A 128 9.83 30.65 15.77
C LYS A 128 10.16 29.34 16.51
N LYS A 129 9.29 28.90 17.41
CA LYS A 129 9.44 27.62 18.12
C LYS A 129 9.51 26.43 17.16
N ILE A 130 8.61 26.38 16.17
CA ILE A 130 8.63 25.36 15.10
C ILE A 130 9.96 25.39 14.35
N ASN A 131 10.45 26.57 13.98
CA ASN A 131 11.72 26.71 13.27
C ASN A 131 12.92 26.19 14.08
N GLU A 132 12.91 26.40 15.40
CA GLU A 132 13.92 25.87 16.34
C GLU A 132 13.83 24.35 16.47
N GLN A 133 12.62 23.78 16.56
CA GLN A 133 12.42 22.32 16.60
C GLN A 133 12.89 21.65 15.29
N LEU A 134 12.55 22.24 14.15
CA LEU A 134 12.93 21.72 12.84
C LEU A 134 14.46 21.77 12.61
N GLU A 135 15.14 22.77 13.18
CA GLU A 135 16.60 22.85 13.18
C GLU A 135 17.24 21.67 13.93
N LEU A 136 16.67 21.26 15.06
CA LEU A 136 17.14 20.11 15.82
C LEU A 136 16.92 18.81 15.03
N THR A 137 15.75 18.64 14.44
CA THR A 137 15.42 17.48 13.59
C THR A 137 16.38 17.34 12.41
N LEU A 138 16.77 18.45 11.78
CA LEU A 138 17.78 18.42 10.71
C LEU A 138 19.16 17.96 11.19
N LYS A 139 19.62 18.43 12.35
CA LYS A 139 20.91 18.03 12.92
C LYS A 139 20.95 16.55 13.31
N GLU A 140 19.82 16.00 13.74
CA GLU A 140 19.69 14.56 13.97
C GLU A 140 19.70 13.77 12.66
N ALA A 141 19.07 14.31 11.60
CA ALA A 141 19.05 13.68 10.27
C ALA A 141 20.47 13.41 9.72
N ASP A 142 21.41 14.32 9.97
CA ASP A 142 22.81 14.19 9.56
C ASP A 142 23.52 12.95 10.15
N GLN A 143 23.06 12.46 11.30
CA GLN A 143 23.64 11.28 11.97
C GLN A 143 23.25 9.97 11.27
N PHE A 144 22.08 9.95 10.64
CA PHE A 144 21.54 8.75 9.98
C PHE A 144 22.10 8.51 8.59
N LYS A 145 22.81 9.50 8.02
CA LYS A 145 23.42 9.45 6.68
C LYS A 145 22.43 9.00 5.61
N PHE A 146 21.24 9.60 5.61
CA PHE A 146 20.18 9.24 4.66
C PHE A 146 20.61 9.44 3.21
N ILE A 147 20.13 8.56 2.34
CA ILE A 147 20.33 8.69 0.90
C ILE A 147 19.31 9.69 0.35
N THR A 148 19.77 10.68 -0.41
CA THR A 148 18.86 11.63 -1.06
C THR A 148 18.09 10.97 -2.19
N SER A 149 16.87 11.42 -2.44
CA SER A 149 15.89 10.83 -3.37
C SER A 149 16.35 10.70 -4.84
N GLY A 150 17.55 11.20 -5.20
CA GLY A 150 18.18 11.03 -6.52
C GLY A 150 19.46 10.17 -6.53
N GLY A 151 19.92 9.66 -5.38
CA GLY A 151 21.12 8.84 -5.23
C GLY A 151 20.85 7.38 -4.86
N ILE A 152 19.59 6.95 -4.85
CA ILE A 152 19.17 5.61 -4.40
C ILE A 152 19.66 4.57 -5.42
N PRO A 153 20.61 3.67 -5.07
CA PRO A 153 20.87 2.48 -5.86
C PRO A 153 19.60 1.62 -5.87
N ASN A 154 19.29 0.99 -7.01
CA ASN A 154 18.15 0.09 -7.18
C ASN A 154 17.89 -0.75 -5.89
N SER A 155 16.70 -0.54 -5.33
CA SER A 155 16.13 -1.15 -4.12
C SER A 155 16.78 -2.46 -3.62
N HIS A 156 17.66 -2.36 -2.62
CA HIS A 156 18.17 -3.53 -1.89
C HIS A 156 17.50 -3.78 -0.53
N ASP A 157 16.87 -2.77 0.08
CA ASP A 157 16.43 -2.89 1.48
C ASP A 157 15.19 -3.77 1.68
N PHE A 158 14.31 -3.89 0.70
CA PHE A 158 13.33 -4.98 0.67
C PHE A 158 13.53 -5.71 -0.65
N GLN A 159 14.70 -6.33 -0.81
CA GLN A 159 14.92 -7.25 -1.93
C GLN A 159 13.76 -8.23 -1.96
N ARG A 160 12.96 -8.18 -3.03
CA ARG A 160 11.87 -9.12 -3.24
C ARG A 160 12.48 -10.51 -3.22
N ILE A 161 12.00 -11.34 -2.29
CA ILE A 161 12.47 -12.71 -2.16
C ILE A 161 12.14 -13.39 -3.48
N MET A 162 13.16 -13.84 -4.20
CA MET A 162 12.95 -14.62 -5.41
C MET A 162 12.21 -15.90 -5.03
N THR A 163 11.04 -16.08 -5.63
CA THR A 163 10.23 -17.28 -5.44
C THR A 163 10.73 -18.38 -6.37
N THR A 164 10.63 -19.61 -5.91
CA THR A 164 10.96 -20.80 -6.71
C THR A 164 9.69 -21.58 -6.98
N SER A 165 9.73 -22.51 -7.94
CA SER A 165 8.61 -23.42 -8.18
C SER A 165 8.51 -24.54 -7.13
N ILE A 166 9.49 -24.69 -6.24
CA ILE A 166 9.59 -25.81 -5.31
C ILE A 166 8.63 -25.60 -4.13
N ILE A 167 7.85 -26.63 -3.81
CA ILE A 167 6.90 -26.64 -2.71
C ILE A 167 6.80 -28.03 -2.08
N ASP A 168 6.59 -28.09 -0.77
CA ASP A 168 6.09 -29.30 -0.09
C ASP A 168 4.57 -29.23 -0.07
N GLU A 169 3.91 -30.00 -0.93
CA GLU A 169 2.44 -30.01 -1.06
C GLU A 169 1.76 -30.40 0.25
N SER A 170 2.42 -31.18 1.11
CA SER A 170 1.85 -31.58 2.39
C SER A 170 1.67 -30.40 3.35
N GLU A 171 2.40 -29.29 3.15
CA GLU A 171 2.30 -28.07 3.96
C GLU A 171 1.12 -27.17 3.59
N VAL A 172 0.38 -27.49 2.52
CA VAL A 172 -0.70 -26.65 2.01
C VAL A 172 -2.06 -27.19 2.47
N TYR A 173 -2.93 -26.28 2.91
CA TYR A 173 -4.27 -26.58 3.39
C TYR A 173 -5.28 -25.57 2.82
N GLY A 174 -6.51 -26.02 2.55
CA GLY A 174 -7.64 -25.16 2.19
C GLY A 174 -7.57 -24.55 0.78
N ARG A 175 -6.92 -25.25 -0.16
CA ARG A 175 -6.67 -24.77 -1.54
C ARG A 175 -7.17 -25.72 -2.61
N GLU A 176 -7.85 -26.79 -2.23
CA GLU A 176 -8.32 -27.85 -3.11
C GLU A 176 -9.30 -27.30 -4.16
N SER A 177 -10.30 -26.51 -3.73
CA SER A 177 -11.29 -25.95 -4.65
C SER A 177 -10.72 -24.89 -5.60
N ASP A 178 -9.73 -24.11 -5.13
CA ASP A 178 -9.04 -23.13 -5.98
C ASP A 178 -8.17 -23.86 -7.01
N MET A 179 -7.48 -24.92 -6.58
CA MET A 179 -6.65 -25.75 -7.43
C MET A 179 -7.50 -26.40 -8.52
N GLU A 180 -8.62 -27.05 -8.18
CA GLU A 180 -9.50 -27.69 -9.17
C GLU A 180 -10.00 -26.70 -10.23
N LYS A 181 -10.50 -25.52 -9.82
CA LYS A 181 -11.02 -24.51 -10.75
C LYS A 181 -9.96 -24.03 -11.74
N VAL A 182 -8.77 -23.66 -11.24
CA VAL A 182 -7.71 -23.13 -12.10
C VAL A 182 -7.06 -24.25 -12.92
N LEU A 183 -6.95 -25.46 -12.36
CA LEU A 183 -6.46 -26.64 -13.08
C LEU A 183 -7.35 -26.98 -14.27
N ASP A 184 -8.67 -26.96 -14.08
CA ASP A 184 -9.64 -27.19 -15.16
C ASP A 184 -9.47 -26.14 -16.26
N GLN A 185 -9.24 -24.87 -15.92
CA GLN A 185 -8.98 -23.83 -16.91
C GLN A 185 -7.65 -24.06 -17.65
N ILE A 186 -6.57 -24.38 -16.94
CA ILE A 186 -5.24 -24.63 -17.51
C ILE A 186 -5.27 -25.83 -18.47
N LEU A 187 -6.03 -26.88 -18.14
CA LEU A 187 -6.14 -28.10 -18.93
C LEU A 187 -7.29 -28.05 -19.93
N SER A 188 -8.13 -27.01 -19.90
CA SER A 188 -9.28 -26.92 -20.77
C SER A 188 -8.84 -26.83 -22.22
N GLU A 189 -9.25 -27.80 -23.03
CA GLU A 189 -9.12 -27.73 -24.48
C GLU A 189 -10.18 -26.82 -25.10
N SER A 190 -10.90 -26.03 -24.28
CA SER A 190 -12.15 -25.40 -24.69
C SER A 190 -11.96 -24.28 -25.71
N SER A 191 -12.20 -24.71 -26.95
CA SER A 191 -12.88 -24.02 -28.03
C SER A 191 -12.03 -23.10 -28.91
N SER A 192 -11.57 -23.73 -29.98
CA SER A 192 -11.77 -23.35 -31.39
C SER A 192 -13.16 -22.73 -31.74
N GLN A 193 -13.70 -21.86 -30.88
CA GLN A 193 -14.72 -20.88 -31.20
C GLN A 193 -14.09 -19.48 -31.12
N GLY A 194 -13.11 -19.23 -32.00
CA GLY A 194 -12.70 -17.87 -32.38
C GLY A 194 -11.60 -17.20 -31.57
N ARG A 195 -10.92 -17.88 -30.63
CA ARG A 195 -9.70 -17.35 -30.01
C ARG A 195 -8.47 -18.09 -30.53
N ASP A 196 -7.88 -17.59 -31.61
CA ASP A 196 -6.52 -17.96 -31.99
C ASP A 196 -5.56 -17.41 -30.91
N GLY A 197 -4.81 -18.27 -30.22
CA GLY A 197 -3.64 -17.85 -29.44
C GLY A 197 -3.51 -18.40 -28.02
N VAL A 198 -2.52 -17.85 -27.31
CA VAL A 198 -2.12 -18.22 -25.94
C VAL A 198 -3.10 -17.65 -24.91
N GLN A 199 -3.58 -18.49 -23.98
CA GLN A 199 -4.46 -18.07 -22.89
C GLN A 199 -3.66 -17.39 -21.77
N ILE A 200 -4.20 -16.33 -21.16
CA ILE A 200 -3.56 -15.64 -20.03
C ILE A 200 -4.50 -15.71 -18.82
N ILE A 201 -4.13 -16.50 -17.83
CA ILE A 201 -4.91 -16.67 -16.60
C ILE A 201 -4.22 -15.90 -15.48
N SER A 202 -4.91 -14.94 -14.86
CA SER A 202 -4.38 -14.20 -13.70
C SER A 202 -4.98 -14.68 -12.40
N VAL A 203 -4.14 -15.02 -11.42
CA VAL A 203 -4.51 -15.23 -10.02
C VAL A 203 -4.28 -13.93 -9.26
N VAL A 204 -5.36 -13.30 -8.80
CA VAL A 204 -5.35 -11.98 -8.15
C VAL A 204 -5.78 -12.10 -6.69
N GLY A 205 -5.14 -11.35 -5.80
CA GLY A 205 -5.54 -11.28 -4.39
C GLY A 205 -4.52 -10.58 -3.49
N ALA A 206 -4.89 -10.37 -2.23
CA ALA A 206 -4.09 -9.61 -1.26
C ALA A 206 -2.69 -10.19 -0.99
N GLY A 207 -1.78 -9.36 -0.47
CA GLY A 207 -0.46 -9.81 -0.01
C GLY A 207 -0.60 -10.91 1.05
N GLY A 208 0.17 -12.00 0.92
CA GLY A 208 0.15 -13.12 1.88
C GLY A 208 -1.02 -14.11 1.73
N SER A 209 -1.89 -13.96 0.73
CA SER A 209 -3.04 -14.84 0.52
C SER A 209 -2.70 -16.24 -0.05
N GLY A 210 -1.46 -16.47 -0.51
CA GLY A 210 -1.03 -17.77 -1.04
C GLY A 210 -1.16 -17.94 -2.56
N LYS A 211 -1.14 -16.85 -3.34
CA LYS A 211 -1.16 -16.90 -4.82
C LYS A 211 0.01 -17.70 -5.40
N THR A 212 1.22 -17.38 -4.96
CA THR A 212 2.43 -18.11 -5.35
C THR A 212 2.31 -19.58 -4.99
N THR A 213 1.77 -19.90 -3.80
CA THR A 213 1.52 -21.28 -3.35
C THR A 213 0.56 -22.02 -4.28
N LEU A 214 -0.56 -21.38 -4.67
CA LEU A 214 -1.49 -21.98 -5.64
C LEU A 214 -0.82 -22.21 -7.00
N ALA A 215 -0.04 -21.24 -7.49
CA ALA A 215 0.69 -21.40 -8.75
C ALA A 215 1.74 -22.52 -8.67
N GLN A 216 2.45 -22.67 -7.55
CA GLN A 216 3.39 -23.76 -7.31
C GLN A 216 2.69 -25.12 -7.35
N LEU A 217 1.54 -25.26 -6.70
CA LEU A 217 0.74 -26.49 -6.73
C LEU A 217 0.31 -26.86 -8.16
N LEU A 218 -0.18 -25.88 -8.92
CA LEU A 218 -0.59 -26.09 -10.32
C LEU A 218 0.61 -26.47 -11.21
N PHE A 219 1.74 -25.77 -11.05
CA PHE A 219 2.94 -26.01 -11.85
C PHE A 219 3.52 -27.42 -11.65
N ASN A 220 3.44 -27.94 -10.42
CA ASN A 220 3.94 -29.27 -10.05
C ASN A 220 2.90 -30.38 -10.20
N ASN A 221 1.63 -30.08 -10.50
CA ASN A 221 0.59 -31.09 -10.67
C ASN A 221 0.91 -32.06 -11.82
N ASP A 222 0.80 -33.37 -11.59
CA ASP A 222 1.11 -34.42 -12.56
C ASP A 222 0.38 -34.27 -13.90
N LYS A 223 -0.88 -33.84 -13.90
CA LYS A 223 -1.63 -33.63 -15.14
C LYS A 223 -1.04 -32.48 -15.95
N VAL A 224 -0.66 -31.39 -15.28
CA VAL A 224 0.02 -30.25 -15.91
C VAL A 224 1.40 -30.66 -16.41
N GLN A 225 2.16 -31.43 -15.64
CA GLN A 225 3.49 -31.88 -16.05
C GLN A 225 3.46 -32.66 -17.37
N ASN A 226 2.43 -33.49 -17.55
CA ASN A 226 2.27 -34.34 -18.73
C ASN A 226 1.56 -33.62 -19.91
N HIS A 227 0.96 -32.45 -19.69
CA HIS A 227 0.19 -31.73 -20.71
C HIS A 227 1.03 -30.78 -21.57
N PHE A 228 2.10 -30.19 -21.00
CA PHE A 228 2.89 -29.14 -21.64
C PHE A 228 4.29 -29.62 -22.04
N GLU A 229 4.73 -29.27 -23.25
CA GLU A 229 6.08 -29.55 -23.74
C GLU A 229 7.14 -28.68 -23.05
N LEU A 230 6.80 -27.42 -22.80
CA LEU A 230 7.65 -26.46 -22.09
C LEU A 230 6.94 -25.94 -20.86
N ARG A 231 7.62 -25.97 -19.71
CA ARG A 231 7.14 -25.40 -18.45
C ARG A 231 8.20 -24.47 -17.89
N ASN A 232 7.83 -23.20 -17.69
CA ASN A 232 8.76 -22.17 -17.23
C ASN A 232 8.18 -21.46 -16.01
N TRP A 233 9.00 -21.28 -14.97
CA TRP A 233 8.64 -20.51 -13.78
C TRP A 233 9.54 -19.29 -13.65
N ILE A 234 8.96 -18.09 -13.68
CA ILE A 234 9.70 -16.83 -13.60
C ILE A 234 9.13 -15.99 -12.47
N CYS A 235 9.94 -15.79 -11.43
CA CYS A 235 9.69 -14.75 -10.45
C CYS A 235 10.04 -13.39 -11.08
N VAL A 236 9.05 -12.52 -11.25
CA VAL A 236 9.23 -11.23 -11.91
C VAL A 236 9.70 -10.20 -10.88
N SER A 237 10.95 -9.73 -11.04
CA SER A 237 11.50 -8.72 -10.13
C SER A 237 10.83 -7.36 -10.28
N ASP A 238 10.95 -6.52 -9.24
CA ASP A 238 10.86 -5.06 -9.40
C ASP A 238 12.24 -4.46 -9.59
N PRO A 239 12.37 -3.44 -10.46
CA PRO A 239 11.42 -3.08 -11.51
C PRO A 239 11.29 -4.21 -12.56
N PHE A 240 10.23 -4.17 -13.38
CA PHE A 240 10.08 -5.08 -14.53
C PHE A 240 11.20 -4.82 -15.55
N ASP A 241 12.23 -5.66 -15.52
CA ASP A 241 13.36 -5.65 -16.43
C ASP A 241 13.11 -6.67 -17.55
N GLN A 242 12.80 -6.15 -18.74
CA GLN A 242 12.49 -6.96 -19.92
C GLN A 242 13.66 -7.88 -20.32
N ASN A 243 14.91 -7.41 -20.22
CA ASN A 243 16.06 -8.22 -20.59
C ASN A 243 16.25 -9.38 -19.62
N ARG A 244 16.14 -9.10 -18.31
CA ARG A 244 16.26 -10.14 -17.27
C ARG A 244 15.16 -11.19 -17.40
N VAL A 245 13.92 -10.76 -17.59
CA VAL A 245 12.78 -11.66 -17.75
C VAL A 245 12.93 -12.53 -19.00
N ALA A 246 13.27 -11.94 -20.15
CA ALA A 246 13.45 -12.70 -21.40
C ALA A 246 14.58 -13.73 -21.30
N LYS A 247 15.71 -13.36 -20.68
CA LYS A 247 16.82 -14.30 -20.43
C LYS A 247 16.39 -15.46 -19.53
N ALA A 248 15.74 -15.17 -18.42
CA ALA A 248 15.29 -16.20 -17.48
C ALA A 248 14.31 -17.19 -18.14
N ILE A 249 13.40 -16.71 -18.99
CA ILE A 249 12.48 -17.59 -19.75
C ILE A 249 13.28 -18.52 -20.69
N LEU A 250 14.23 -17.96 -21.43
CA LEU A 250 15.04 -18.72 -22.38
C LEU A 250 15.93 -19.76 -21.68
N GLU A 251 16.56 -19.39 -20.57
CA GLU A 251 17.38 -20.27 -19.75
C GLU A 251 16.57 -21.46 -19.21
N ASN A 252 15.36 -21.21 -18.67
CA ASN A 252 14.46 -22.26 -18.22
C ASN A 252 13.97 -23.17 -19.36
N ALA A 253 13.88 -22.64 -20.59
CA ALA A 253 13.57 -23.42 -21.79
C ALA A 253 14.79 -24.19 -22.36
N GLY A 254 15.92 -24.22 -21.65
CA GLY A 254 17.14 -24.93 -22.05
C GLY A 254 17.98 -24.21 -23.11
N LYS A 255 17.79 -22.90 -23.28
CA LYS A 255 18.63 -22.05 -24.14
C LYS A 255 19.73 -21.39 -23.31
N SER A 256 20.81 -20.98 -23.96
CA SER A 256 21.90 -20.23 -23.32
C SER A 256 22.15 -18.94 -24.09
N PRO A 257 21.28 -17.92 -23.92
CA PRO A 257 21.47 -16.64 -24.59
C PRO A 257 22.75 -15.95 -24.08
N PRO A 258 23.57 -15.34 -24.96
CA PRO A 258 24.72 -14.55 -24.53
C PRO A 258 24.33 -13.42 -23.56
N GLY A 259 25.14 -13.23 -22.51
CA GLY A 259 24.83 -12.29 -21.44
C GLY A 259 24.67 -10.81 -21.87
N LEU A 260 25.20 -10.43 -23.04
CA LEU A 260 25.18 -9.07 -23.58
C LEU A 260 24.11 -8.84 -24.66
N LEU A 261 23.21 -9.80 -24.91
CA LEU A 261 22.14 -9.56 -25.89
C LEU A 261 21.20 -8.44 -25.41
N GLU A 262 20.90 -7.54 -26.35
CA GLU A 262 19.82 -6.55 -26.25
C GLU A 262 18.46 -7.23 -26.35
N LEU A 263 17.40 -6.47 -26.05
CA LEU A 263 16.04 -7.00 -25.92
C LEU A 263 15.51 -7.64 -27.21
N GLU A 264 15.72 -7.01 -28.36
CA GLU A 264 15.18 -7.46 -29.65
C GLU A 264 15.64 -8.88 -30.02
N PRO A 265 16.96 -9.22 -30.00
CA PRO A 265 17.41 -10.61 -30.18
C PRO A 265 16.79 -11.62 -29.20
N LEU A 266 16.57 -11.23 -27.95
CA LEU A 266 15.96 -12.11 -26.94
C LEU A 266 14.49 -12.39 -27.26
N LEU A 267 13.74 -11.36 -27.68
CA LEU A 267 12.34 -11.48 -28.09
C LEU A 267 12.17 -12.33 -29.35
N GLN A 268 13.09 -12.22 -30.30
CA GLN A 268 13.12 -13.05 -31.51
C GLN A 268 13.41 -14.52 -31.15
N LEU A 269 14.38 -14.76 -30.25
CA LEU A 269 14.70 -16.12 -29.79
C LEU A 269 13.57 -16.73 -28.95
N LEU A 270 12.84 -15.92 -28.17
CA LEU A 270 11.62 -16.36 -27.49
C LEU A 270 10.59 -16.85 -28.51
N LYS A 271 10.33 -16.05 -29.55
CA LYS A 271 9.40 -16.42 -30.61
C LYS A 271 9.76 -17.75 -31.26
N GLU A 272 11.03 -17.93 -31.63
CA GLU A 272 11.52 -19.18 -32.22
C GLU A 272 11.45 -20.37 -31.26
N THR A 273 11.65 -20.14 -29.97
CA THR A 273 11.67 -21.22 -28.96
C THR A 273 10.28 -21.76 -28.66
N PHE A 274 9.27 -20.88 -28.60
CA PHE A 274 7.91 -21.20 -28.18
C PHE A 274 6.92 -21.39 -29.34
N SER A 275 7.24 -20.95 -30.56
CA SER A 275 6.34 -21.12 -31.71
C SER A 275 6.04 -22.59 -31.98
N GLY A 276 4.75 -22.89 -32.15
CA GLY A 276 4.25 -24.24 -32.45
C GLY A 276 4.36 -25.26 -31.32
N LYS A 277 4.81 -24.86 -30.12
CA LYS A 277 4.88 -25.73 -28.94
C LYS A 277 3.77 -25.40 -27.96
N ARG A 278 3.27 -26.42 -27.26
CA ARG A 278 2.35 -26.20 -26.14
C ARG A 278 3.13 -25.93 -24.87
N PHE A 279 2.96 -24.75 -24.28
CA PHE A 279 3.73 -24.34 -23.11
C PHE A 279 2.88 -23.80 -21.96
N LEU A 280 3.41 -23.95 -20.74
CA LEU A 280 2.98 -23.23 -19.55
C LEU A 280 4.10 -22.27 -19.13
N LEU A 281 3.79 -20.98 -19.05
CA LEU A 281 4.68 -19.96 -18.52
C LEU A 281 4.06 -19.33 -17.27
N VAL A 282 4.67 -19.55 -16.12
CA VAL A 282 4.27 -18.89 -14.87
C VAL A 282 5.09 -17.61 -14.70
N LEU A 283 4.41 -16.47 -14.62
CA LEU A 283 4.97 -15.17 -14.23
C LEU A 283 4.47 -14.85 -12.82
N ASP A 284 5.30 -15.14 -11.82
CA ASP A 284 4.96 -14.96 -10.42
C ASP A 284 5.30 -13.55 -9.93
N ASP A 285 4.39 -12.96 -9.15
CA ASP A 285 4.44 -11.65 -8.52
C ASP A 285 4.70 -10.52 -9.54
N VAL A 286 3.81 -10.37 -10.53
CA VAL A 286 3.89 -9.30 -11.54
C VAL A 286 3.30 -7.99 -11.00
N TRP A 287 4.04 -6.89 -11.19
CA TRP A 287 3.67 -5.55 -10.70
C TRP A 287 3.56 -4.49 -11.79
N THR A 288 4.08 -4.74 -13.00
CA THR A 288 4.13 -3.69 -14.02
C THR A 288 2.74 -3.33 -14.54
N GLU A 289 2.44 -2.05 -14.38
CA GLU A 289 1.26 -1.36 -14.89
C GLU A 289 1.47 -0.86 -16.34
N ASP A 290 2.71 -0.93 -16.82
CA ASP A 290 3.14 -0.42 -18.11
C ASP A 290 2.99 -1.48 -19.21
N ASP A 291 1.91 -1.35 -19.96
CA ASP A 291 1.56 -2.18 -21.12
C ASP A 291 2.66 -2.23 -22.19
N SER A 292 3.44 -1.14 -22.36
CA SER A 292 4.52 -1.09 -23.35
C SER A 292 5.66 -2.06 -23.04
N LYS A 293 5.83 -2.44 -21.77
CA LYS A 293 6.84 -3.42 -21.35
C LYS A 293 6.41 -4.86 -21.60
N TRP A 294 5.10 -5.11 -21.57
CA TRP A 294 4.54 -6.46 -21.70
C TRP A 294 4.20 -6.85 -23.14
N LYS A 295 3.66 -5.91 -23.94
CA LYS A 295 3.28 -6.15 -25.34
C LYS A 295 4.33 -6.87 -26.20
N PRO A 296 5.64 -6.55 -26.11
CA PRO A 296 6.64 -7.28 -26.88
C PRO A 296 6.69 -8.78 -26.56
N PHE A 297 6.52 -9.16 -25.29
CA PHE A 297 6.44 -10.57 -24.89
C PHE A 297 5.19 -11.25 -25.41
N GLN A 298 4.03 -10.58 -25.35
CA GLN A 298 2.79 -11.09 -25.93
C GLN A 298 2.98 -11.39 -27.42
N TYR A 299 3.61 -10.48 -28.17
CA TYR A 299 3.86 -10.66 -29.60
C TYR A 299 4.85 -11.78 -29.90
N SER A 300 5.86 -11.99 -29.05
CA SER A 300 6.80 -13.10 -29.18
C SER A 300 6.16 -14.45 -28.84
N LEU A 301 5.22 -14.50 -27.89
CA LEU A 301 4.64 -15.75 -27.39
C LEU A 301 3.36 -16.17 -28.12
N LYS A 302 2.68 -15.26 -28.83
CA LYS A 302 1.36 -15.51 -29.45
C LYS A 302 1.30 -16.69 -30.41
N ASP A 303 2.42 -17.06 -31.03
CA ASP A 303 2.51 -18.13 -32.05
C ASP A 303 2.68 -19.53 -31.41
N GLY A 304 2.42 -19.67 -30.10
CA GLY A 304 2.37 -20.94 -29.38
C GLY A 304 1.27 -21.87 -29.89
N ALA A 305 1.42 -23.18 -29.63
CA ALA A 305 0.39 -24.14 -30.02
C ALA A 305 -0.91 -23.94 -29.23
N PRO A 306 -2.07 -24.33 -29.79
CA PRO A 306 -3.34 -24.33 -29.06
C PRO A 306 -3.24 -25.07 -27.71
N GLY A 307 -3.83 -24.46 -26.68
CA GLY A 307 -3.73 -24.91 -25.30
C GLY A 307 -2.51 -24.38 -24.55
N SER A 308 -1.72 -23.47 -25.12
CA SER A 308 -0.63 -22.79 -24.37
C SER A 308 -1.20 -21.77 -23.38
N VAL A 309 -0.60 -21.71 -22.19
CA VAL A 309 -1.09 -20.91 -21.06
C VAL A 309 0.04 -20.05 -20.46
N ILE A 310 -0.27 -18.79 -20.19
CA ILE A 310 0.52 -17.92 -19.33
C ILE A 310 -0.26 -17.74 -18.02
N LEU A 311 0.29 -18.25 -16.93
CA LEU A 311 -0.28 -18.08 -15.58
C LEU A 311 0.43 -16.91 -14.90
N VAL A 312 -0.33 -15.89 -14.51
CA VAL A 312 0.18 -14.70 -13.86
C VAL A 312 -0.29 -14.68 -12.41
N THR A 313 0.59 -14.42 -11.45
CA THR A 313 0.15 -14.06 -10.08
C THR A 313 0.40 -12.58 -9.85
N THR A 314 -0.59 -11.88 -9.30
CA THR A 314 -0.46 -10.45 -9.00
C THR A 314 -1.36 -10.04 -7.84
N ARG A 315 -1.05 -8.90 -7.23
CA ARG A 315 -1.89 -8.26 -6.19
C ARG A 315 -2.83 -7.21 -6.78
N SER A 316 -2.57 -6.80 -8.02
CA SER A 316 -3.28 -5.71 -8.69
C SER A 316 -4.19 -6.25 -9.78
N GLN A 317 -5.49 -5.99 -9.64
CA GLN A 317 -6.45 -6.24 -10.73
C GLN A 317 -6.10 -5.40 -11.97
N ARG A 318 -5.44 -4.25 -11.79
CA ARG A 318 -5.01 -3.39 -12.89
C ARG A 318 -3.91 -4.05 -13.70
N VAL A 319 -2.94 -4.69 -13.03
CA VAL A 319 -1.91 -5.50 -13.69
C VAL A 319 -2.53 -6.65 -14.48
N ALA A 320 -3.47 -7.41 -13.91
CA ALA A 320 -4.15 -8.49 -14.64
C ALA A 320 -4.82 -8.00 -15.95
N ARG A 321 -5.43 -6.80 -15.93
CA ARG A 321 -6.00 -6.17 -17.13
C ARG A 321 -4.94 -5.74 -18.13
N VAL A 322 -3.86 -5.11 -17.67
CA VAL A 322 -2.71 -4.72 -18.52
C VAL A 322 -2.08 -5.94 -19.17
N MET A 323 -1.98 -7.06 -18.45
CA MET A 323 -1.46 -8.32 -18.98
C MET A 323 -2.36 -8.94 -20.06
N GLY A 324 -3.59 -8.43 -20.24
CA GLY A 324 -4.55 -8.94 -21.21
C GLY A 324 -5.16 -10.28 -20.79
N SER A 325 -5.37 -10.49 -19.48
CA SER A 325 -5.91 -11.75 -18.97
C SER A 325 -7.26 -12.10 -19.58
N THR A 326 -7.34 -13.32 -20.11
CA THR A 326 -8.58 -13.90 -20.64
C THR A 326 -9.49 -14.33 -19.50
N ASP A 327 -8.89 -14.76 -18.39
CA ASP A 327 -9.57 -15.26 -17.21
C ASP A 327 -8.86 -14.72 -15.97
N THR A 328 -9.63 -14.34 -14.96
CA THR A 328 -9.09 -13.87 -13.67
C THR A 328 -9.68 -14.70 -12.54
N HIS A 329 -8.83 -15.42 -11.81
CA HIS A 329 -9.17 -16.11 -10.57
C HIS A 329 -8.88 -15.21 -9.38
N HIS A 330 -9.93 -14.75 -8.70
CA HIS A 330 -9.82 -14.01 -7.46
C HIS A 330 -9.61 -14.99 -6.31
N LEU A 331 -8.39 -15.03 -5.77
CA LEU A 331 -8.03 -15.96 -4.71
C LEU A 331 -8.64 -15.54 -3.37
N SER A 332 -9.51 -16.39 -2.83
CA SER A 332 -10.12 -16.19 -1.51
C SER A 332 -9.17 -16.53 -0.36
N LEU A 333 -9.49 -16.00 0.81
CA LEU A 333 -8.87 -16.40 2.08
C LEU A 333 -9.22 -17.86 2.41
N ILE A 334 -8.40 -18.53 3.22
CA ILE A 334 -8.70 -19.88 3.72
C ILE A 334 -9.64 -19.82 4.92
N SER A 335 -10.19 -20.97 5.32
CA SER A 335 -10.95 -21.05 6.57
C SER A 335 -10.06 -20.88 7.80
N ASP A 336 -10.63 -20.42 8.91
CA ASP A 336 -9.90 -20.35 10.19
C ASP A 336 -9.43 -21.73 10.67
N SER A 337 -10.17 -22.79 10.32
CA SER A 337 -9.74 -24.17 10.55
C SER A 337 -8.49 -24.54 9.76
N ASP A 338 -8.37 -24.13 8.50
CA ASP A 338 -7.17 -24.38 7.69
C ASP A 338 -5.99 -23.53 8.17
N CYS A 339 -6.25 -22.28 8.61
CA CYS A 339 -5.26 -21.46 9.30
C CYS A 339 -4.74 -22.18 10.55
N TRP A 340 -5.63 -22.81 11.32
CA TRP A 340 -5.23 -23.61 12.49
C TRP A 340 -4.35 -24.80 12.08
N LEU A 341 -4.68 -25.54 11.01
CA LEU A 341 -3.85 -26.65 10.54
C LEU A 341 -2.43 -26.22 10.16
N ILE A 342 -2.29 -25.13 9.42
CA ILE A 342 -0.99 -24.53 9.07
C ILE A 342 -0.21 -24.17 10.34
N MET A 343 -0.86 -23.45 11.25
CA MET A 343 -0.25 -22.99 12.50
C MET A 343 0.17 -24.15 13.40
N GLN A 344 -0.71 -25.14 13.55
CA GLN A 344 -0.52 -26.33 14.39
C GLN A 344 0.69 -27.14 13.93
N ARG A 345 0.79 -27.40 12.62
CA ARG A 345 1.91 -28.14 12.03
C ARG A 345 3.27 -27.53 12.40
N ILE A 346 3.36 -26.19 12.37
CA ILE A 346 4.60 -25.47 12.68
C ILE A 346 4.82 -25.37 14.20
N ALA A 347 3.78 -24.97 14.94
CA ALA A 347 3.89 -24.66 16.36
C ALA A 347 4.16 -25.90 17.21
N PHE A 348 3.70 -27.08 16.79
CA PHE A 348 3.86 -28.33 17.53
C PHE A 348 5.14 -29.11 17.16
N GLY A 349 5.93 -28.63 16.19
CA GLY A 349 7.19 -29.25 15.81
C GLY A 349 8.15 -29.37 16.99
N GLY A 350 8.34 -30.60 17.48
CA GLY A 350 9.23 -30.92 18.61
C GLY A 350 8.62 -30.76 20.01
N LYS A 351 7.30 -30.59 20.14
CA LYS A 351 6.61 -30.42 21.43
C LYS A 351 6.03 -31.72 22.00
N SER A 352 5.87 -31.76 23.32
CA SER A 352 5.23 -32.89 24.00
C SER A 352 3.73 -32.91 23.75
N GLY A 353 3.16 -34.12 23.62
CA GLY A 353 1.72 -34.29 23.35
C GLY A 353 0.79 -33.74 24.44
N ASP A 354 1.25 -33.67 25.70
CA ASP A 354 0.47 -33.09 26.80
C ASP A 354 0.33 -31.55 26.66
N LEU A 355 1.41 -30.86 26.30
CA LEU A 355 1.35 -29.42 26.05
C LEU A 355 0.45 -29.12 24.85
N CYS A 356 0.60 -29.87 23.76
CA CYS A 356 -0.20 -29.70 22.54
C CYS A 356 -1.71 -29.74 22.83
N LYS A 357 -2.18 -30.72 23.63
CA LYS A 357 -3.58 -30.84 24.04
C LYS A 357 -4.08 -29.65 24.86
N LYS A 358 -3.23 -29.12 25.75
CA LYS A 358 -3.59 -27.99 26.63
C LYS A 358 -3.71 -26.68 25.86
N VAL A 359 -2.90 -26.48 24.82
CA VAL A 359 -2.85 -25.22 24.07
C VAL A 359 -3.69 -25.22 22.80
N GLU A 360 -4.22 -26.36 22.36
CA GLU A 360 -4.99 -26.51 21.11
C GLU A 360 -6.13 -25.48 21.00
N ARG A 361 -6.97 -25.36 22.03
CA ARG A 361 -8.06 -24.37 22.03
C ARG A 361 -7.58 -22.93 22.00
N ILE A 362 -6.42 -22.64 22.59
CA ILE A 362 -5.82 -21.30 22.53
C ILE A 362 -5.31 -21.05 21.11
N GLY A 363 -4.66 -22.04 20.51
CA GLY A 363 -4.17 -21.99 19.13
C GLY A 363 -5.28 -21.76 18.10
N GLN A 364 -6.41 -22.44 18.23
CA GLN A 364 -7.59 -22.22 17.37
C GLN A 364 -8.07 -20.76 17.45
N LYS A 365 -8.16 -20.19 18.66
CA LYS A 365 -8.52 -18.76 18.83
C LYS A 365 -7.47 -17.81 18.25
N ILE A 366 -6.19 -18.18 18.28
CA ILE A 366 -5.14 -17.39 17.62
C ILE A 366 -5.29 -17.49 16.10
N ALA A 367 -5.65 -18.66 15.56
CA ALA A 367 -5.91 -18.85 14.13
C ALA A 367 -7.13 -18.03 13.65
N GLU A 368 -8.19 -17.92 14.44
CA GLU A 368 -9.32 -17.01 14.17
C GLU A 368 -8.86 -15.54 14.03
N LYS A 369 -7.85 -15.12 14.80
CA LYS A 369 -7.25 -13.77 14.65
C LYS A 369 -6.45 -13.61 13.35
N CYS A 370 -6.05 -14.69 12.68
CA CYS A 370 -5.41 -14.63 11.37
C CYS A 370 -6.41 -14.33 10.23
N LYS A 371 -7.71 -14.47 10.49
CA LYS A 371 -8.81 -14.14 9.55
C LYS A 371 -8.62 -14.78 8.17
N GLY A 372 -8.21 -16.05 8.16
CA GLY A 372 -8.01 -16.77 6.90
C GLY A 372 -6.77 -16.37 6.08
N LEU A 373 -5.82 -15.57 6.60
CA LEU A 373 -4.59 -15.24 5.89
C LEU A 373 -3.49 -16.31 6.15
N PRO A 374 -3.08 -17.11 5.14
CA PRO A 374 -2.10 -18.19 5.34
C PRO A 374 -0.74 -17.71 5.87
N LEU A 375 -0.26 -16.56 5.38
CA LEU A 375 1.00 -15.99 5.84
C LEU A 375 0.95 -15.64 7.33
N ALA A 376 -0.17 -15.09 7.82
CA ALA A 376 -0.36 -14.81 9.24
C ALA A 376 -0.35 -16.10 10.07
N ALA A 377 -1.03 -17.14 9.61
CA ALA A 377 -1.02 -18.44 10.28
C ALA A 377 0.41 -19.01 10.37
N LYS A 378 1.21 -18.91 9.30
CA LYS A 378 2.62 -19.35 9.27
C LYS A 378 3.51 -18.58 10.24
N THR A 379 3.37 -17.25 10.27
CA THR A 379 4.11 -16.37 11.20
C THR A 379 3.74 -16.65 12.65
N MET A 380 2.44 -16.76 12.95
CA MET A 380 1.98 -17.10 14.30
C MET A 380 2.41 -18.50 14.73
N GLY A 381 2.36 -19.48 13.84
CA GLY A 381 2.89 -20.83 14.09
C GLY A 381 4.38 -20.80 14.44
N SER A 382 5.16 -20.02 13.68
CA SER A 382 6.59 -19.83 13.89
C SER A 382 6.93 -19.06 15.17
N LEU A 383 6.06 -18.15 15.62
CA LEU A 383 6.17 -17.50 16.92
C LEU A 383 5.86 -18.47 18.05
N LEU A 384 4.76 -19.22 17.93
CA LEU A 384 4.26 -20.15 18.94
C LEU A 384 5.17 -21.36 19.11
N ARG A 385 5.95 -21.74 18.09
CA ARG A 385 6.96 -22.80 18.17
C ARG A 385 7.90 -22.64 19.36
N PHE A 386 8.23 -21.40 19.73
CA PHE A 386 9.15 -21.07 20.84
C PHE A 386 8.43 -20.74 22.17
N LYS A 387 7.17 -21.17 22.32
CA LYS A 387 6.35 -20.96 23.52
C LYS A 387 6.01 -22.31 24.17
N ASP A 388 6.54 -22.54 25.37
CA ASP A 388 6.53 -23.85 26.05
C ASP A 388 5.52 -23.94 27.18
N THR A 389 4.78 -22.86 27.48
CA THR A 389 3.77 -22.85 28.55
C THR A 389 2.42 -22.37 28.04
N VAL A 390 1.35 -22.84 28.69
CA VAL A 390 -0.02 -22.39 28.42
C VAL A 390 -0.14 -20.87 28.60
N GLN A 391 0.50 -20.30 29.63
CA GLN A 391 0.50 -18.85 29.87
C GLN A 391 1.15 -18.08 28.72
N GLN A 392 2.24 -18.58 28.16
CA GLN A 392 2.89 -17.92 27.02
C GLN A 392 2.01 -17.92 25.77
N TRP A 393 1.25 -19.00 25.52
CA TRP A 393 0.25 -19.05 24.46
C TRP A 393 -0.91 -18.09 24.73
N GLN A 394 -1.38 -18.04 25.98
CA GLN A 394 -2.43 -17.11 26.40
C GLN A 394 -1.99 -15.66 26.22
N ASN A 395 -0.76 -15.30 26.58
CA ASN A 395 -0.22 -13.97 26.35
C ASN A 395 -0.24 -13.58 24.86
N VAL A 396 0.09 -14.54 23.97
CA VAL A 396 0.00 -14.30 22.52
C VAL A 396 -1.44 -14.11 22.06
N LEU A 397 -2.37 -14.90 22.60
CA LEU A 397 -3.80 -14.75 22.33
C LEU A 397 -4.35 -13.41 22.85
N ASP A 398 -3.89 -12.93 24.00
CA ASP A 398 -4.38 -11.68 24.59
C ASP A 398 -3.80 -10.45 23.89
N SER A 399 -2.64 -10.60 23.23
CA SER A 399 -2.02 -9.54 22.43
C SER A 399 -2.73 -9.33 21.09
N GLU A 400 -2.65 -8.10 20.59
CA GLU A 400 -2.90 -7.78 19.19
C GLU A 400 -1.75 -8.35 18.34
N ILE A 401 -2.05 -8.97 17.18
CA ILE A 401 -1.02 -9.63 16.34
C ILE A 401 0.12 -8.66 15.99
N TRP A 402 -0.20 -7.39 15.74
CA TRP A 402 0.74 -6.35 15.34
C TRP A 402 1.54 -5.73 16.49
N GLN A 403 1.12 -5.93 17.75
CA GLN A 403 1.95 -5.56 18.92
C GLN A 403 3.12 -6.53 19.12
N LEU A 404 3.12 -7.67 18.43
CA LEU A 404 4.18 -8.66 18.50
C LEU A 404 5.25 -8.27 17.48
N GLU A 405 6.37 -7.71 17.95
CA GLU A 405 7.50 -7.23 17.11
C GLU A 405 7.88 -8.24 16.02
N LYS A 406 7.99 -9.53 16.36
CA LYS A 406 8.28 -10.60 15.40
C LYS A 406 7.21 -10.74 14.30
N ALA A 407 5.93 -10.64 14.65
CA ALA A 407 4.86 -10.76 13.69
C ALA A 407 4.78 -9.54 12.76
N ALA A 408 4.99 -8.34 13.30
CA ALA A 408 5.07 -7.12 12.51
C ALA A 408 6.22 -7.16 11.48
N VAL A 409 7.40 -7.62 11.89
CA VAL A 409 8.58 -7.77 11.02
C VAL A 409 8.35 -8.77 9.89
N GLU A 410 7.55 -9.82 10.08
CA GLU A 410 7.29 -10.82 9.04
C GLU A 410 6.05 -10.50 8.19
N LEU A 411 4.97 -9.96 8.76
CA LEU A 411 3.71 -9.71 8.05
C LEU A 411 3.71 -8.40 7.27
N PHE A 412 4.18 -7.32 7.90
CA PHE A 412 4.04 -5.99 7.32
C PHE A 412 4.91 -5.74 6.11
N PRO A 413 6.12 -6.30 5.91
CA PRO A 413 6.86 -6.07 4.66
C PRO A 413 6.04 -6.41 3.41
N HIS A 414 5.22 -7.46 3.46
CA HIS A 414 4.39 -7.83 2.32
C HIS A 414 3.30 -6.79 2.04
N LEU A 415 2.64 -6.24 3.07
CA LEU A 415 1.65 -5.18 2.90
C LEU A 415 2.30 -3.82 2.57
N TYR A 416 3.48 -3.57 3.13
CA TYR A 416 4.27 -2.36 2.94
C TYR A 416 4.72 -2.21 1.48
N LEU A 417 5.09 -3.31 0.82
CA LEU A 417 5.37 -3.30 -0.63
C LEU A 417 4.16 -2.80 -1.44
N SER A 418 2.97 -3.31 -1.15
CA SER A 418 1.75 -2.85 -1.83
C SER A 418 1.41 -1.39 -1.50
N TYR A 419 1.70 -0.95 -0.28
CA TYR A 419 1.47 0.44 0.15
C TYR A 419 2.47 1.42 -0.47
N ASN A 420 3.72 1.04 -0.67
CA ASN A 420 4.75 1.93 -1.21
C ASN A 420 4.47 2.36 -2.66
N GLU A 421 3.81 1.50 -3.44
CA GLU A 421 3.37 1.78 -4.82
C GLU A 421 2.21 2.78 -4.91
N LEU A 422 1.52 3.04 -3.80
CA LEU A 422 0.41 3.99 -3.79
C LEU A 422 0.93 5.42 -3.98
N SER A 423 0.17 6.22 -4.73
CA SER A 423 0.43 7.66 -4.80
C SER A 423 0.30 8.31 -3.42
N PRO A 424 0.94 9.47 -3.20
CA PRO A 424 0.86 10.18 -1.92
C PRO A 424 -0.58 10.39 -1.41
N GLU A 425 -1.51 10.71 -2.30
CA GLU A 425 -2.92 10.93 -1.98
C GLU A 425 -3.61 9.64 -1.53
N LEU A 426 -3.34 8.53 -2.23
CA LEU A 426 -3.88 7.21 -1.90
C LEU A 426 -3.34 6.70 -0.56
N LYS A 427 -2.06 6.95 -0.25
CA LYS A 427 -1.46 6.60 1.05
C LYS A 427 -2.18 7.30 2.21
N ARG A 428 -2.55 8.57 2.06
CA ARG A 428 -3.35 9.31 3.08
C ARG A 428 -4.76 8.74 3.21
N CYS A 429 -5.44 8.51 2.09
CA CYS A 429 -6.78 7.93 2.08
C CYS A 429 -6.82 6.54 2.73
N PHE A 430 -5.82 5.69 2.42
CA PHE A 430 -5.63 4.39 3.04
C PHE A 430 -5.39 4.52 4.55
N SER A 431 -4.46 5.37 4.97
CA SER A 431 -4.12 5.56 6.39
C SER A 431 -5.33 6.04 7.20
N TYR A 432 -6.19 6.89 6.62
CA TYR A 432 -7.43 7.34 7.27
C TYR A 432 -8.39 6.20 7.59
N CYS A 433 -8.34 5.10 6.84
CA CYS A 433 -9.23 3.97 7.06
C CYS A 433 -9.00 3.28 8.42
N ALA A 434 -7.87 3.56 9.09
CA ALA A 434 -7.60 3.11 10.47
C ALA A 434 -8.63 3.62 11.50
N VAL A 435 -9.36 4.69 11.18
CA VAL A 435 -10.41 5.27 12.05
C VAL A 435 -11.64 4.38 12.15
N PHE A 436 -11.94 3.58 11.10
CA PHE A 436 -13.07 2.66 11.15
C PHE A 436 -12.79 1.52 12.13
N PRO A 437 -13.79 1.00 12.84
CA PRO A 437 -13.62 -0.22 13.63
C PRO A 437 -13.29 -1.42 12.74
N LYS A 438 -12.66 -2.44 13.32
CA LYS A 438 -12.46 -3.74 12.67
C LYS A 438 -13.78 -4.40 12.29
N ASP A 439 -13.76 -5.20 11.22
CA ASP A 439 -14.93 -5.84 10.62
C ASP A 439 -16.09 -4.89 10.23
N HIS A 440 -15.87 -3.56 10.23
CA HIS A 440 -16.89 -2.57 9.93
C HIS A 440 -17.23 -2.54 8.43
N VAL A 441 -18.53 -2.53 8.12
CA VAL A 441 -19.04 -2.33 6.75
C VAL A 441 -19.02 -0.84 6.45
N ILE A 442 -18.19 -0.44 5.49
CA ILE A 442 -17.98 0.96 5.11
C ILE A 442 -18.85 1.30 3.90
N TYR A 443 -19.64 2.38 3.97
CA TYR A 443 -20.39 2.87 2.82
C TYR A 443 -19.52 3.81 1.96
N VAL A 444 -19.12 3.35 0.78
CA VAL A 444 -18.07 3.98 -0.02
C VAL A 444 -18.40 5.44 -0.37
N GLU A 445 -19.52 5.70 -1.03
CA GLU A 445 -19.87 7.05 -1.51
C GLU A 445 -20.46 7.93 -0.41
N ARG A 446 -21.19 7.34 0.53
CA ARG A 446 -21.92 8.10 1.57
C ARG A 446 -21.08 8.44 2.78
N GLU A 447 -20.04 7.67 3.05
CA GLU A 447 -19.23 7.78 4.26
C GLU A 447 -17.76 7.98 3.90
N LEU A 448 -17.10 6.97 3.32
CA LEU A 448 -15.65 6.97 3.13
C LEU A 448 -15.17 8.15 2.27
N ILE A 449 -15.74 8.30 1.07
CA ILE A 449 -15.35 9.36 0.14
C ILE A 449 -15.64 10.74 0.73
N ARG A 450 -16.77 10.92 1.41
CA ARG A 450 -17.11 12.20 2.06
C ARG A 450 -16.16 12.55 3.19
N LEU A 451 -15.73 11.56 3.98
CA LEU A 451 -14.74 11.77 5.02
C LEU A 451 -13.38 12.15 4.40
N TRP A 452 -12.93 11.48 3.34
CA TRP A 452 -11.71 11.88 2.64
C TRP A 452 -11.78 13.29 2.06
N ILE A 453 -12.92 13.70 1.50
CA ILE A 453 -13.16 15.07 1.02
C ILE A 453 -13.10 16.06 2.19
N ALA A 454 -13.76 15.75 3.31
CA ALA A 454 -13.79 16.62 4.49
C ALA A 454 -12.40 16.84 5.10
N GLN A 455 -11.54 15.82 5.06
CA GLN A 455 -10.13 15.93 5.48
C GLN A 455 -9.23 16.64 4.45
N GLY A 456 -9.76 16.99 3.27
CA GLY A 456 -8.99 17.61 2.19
C GLY A 456 -7.97 16.66 1.53
N TYR A 457 -8.17 15.35 1.66
CA TYR A 457 -7.32 14.33 1.02
C TYR A 457 -7.66 14.16 -0.46
N VAL A 458 -8.88 14.53 -0.86
CA VAL A 458 -9.31 14.56 -2.25
C VAL A 458 -9.17 15.97 -2.81
N ARG A 459 -8.38 16.13 -3.87
CA ARG A 459 -8.15 17.43 -4.52
C ARG A 459 -8.51 17.36 -6.00
N PRO A 460 -9.11 18.43 -6.56
CA PRO A 460 -9.42 18.46 -7.98
C PRO A 460 -8.11 18.64 -8.77
N ARG A 461 -7.91 17.82 -9.81
CA ARG A 461 -6.78 17.95 -10.74
C ARG A 461 -7.03 19.04 -11.77
N ARG A 462 -8.30 19.30 -12.08
CA ARG A 462 -8.74 20.32 -13.05
C ARG A 462 -9.87 21.17 -12.48
N ARG A 463 -9.95 22.41 -12.96
CA ARG A 463 -11.01 23.34 -12.56
C ARG A 463 -12.37 22.78 -12.97
N GLY A 464 -13.29 22.63 -12.01
CA GLY A 464 -14.65 22.13 -12.23
C GLY A 464 -14.83 20.62 -12.08
N GLU A 465 -13.80 19.88 -11.68
CA GLU A 465 -13.88 18.44 -11.42
C GLU A 465 -14.64 18.16 -10.10
N SER A 466 -15.53 17.15 -10.10
CA SER A 466 -16.27 16.74 -8.90
C SER A 466 -15.36 15.95 -7.97
N LEU A 467 -15.29 16.38 -6.70
CA LEU A 467 -14.48 15.72 -5.68
C LEU A 467 -15.00 14.31 -5.38
N GLU A 468 -16.31 14.08 -5.48
CA GLU A 468 -16.90 12.76 -5.29
C GLU A 468 -16.42 11.78 -6.37
N LEU A 469 -16.31 12.21 -7.62
CA LEU A 469 -15.77 11.39 -8.71
C LEU A 469 -14.27 11.13 -8.53
N VAL A 470 -13.48 12.13 -8.11
CA VAL A 470 -12.05 11.93 -7.80
C VAL A 470 -11.87 10.98 -6.62
N GLY A 471 -12.68 11.13 -5.57
CA GLY A 471 -12.66 10.24 -4.41
C GLY A 471 -13.04 8.80 -4.78
N LEU A 472 -13.97 8.64 -5.72
CA LEU A 472 -14.33 7.33 -6.26
C LEU A 472 -13.19 6.71 -7.08
N GLU A 473 -12.47 7.52 -7.87
CA GLU A 473 -11.24 7.07 -8.55
C GLU A 473 -10.21 6.56 -7.52
N TYR A 474 -10.02 7.30 -6.42
CA TYR A 474 -9.08 6.91 -5.36
C TYR A 474 -9.49 5.61 -4.70
N PHE A 475 -10.77 5.46 -4.36
CA PHE A 475 -11.31 4.22 -3.82
C PHE A 475 -11.07 3.04 -4.78
N ASN A 476 -11.39 3.21 -6.06
CA ASN A 476 -11.22 2.16 -7.06
C ASN A 476 -9.74 1.75 -7.19
N ASN A 477 -8.79 2.69 -7.12
CA ASN A 477 -7.37 2.37 -7.15
C ASN A 477 -6.94 1.52 -5.93
N LEU A 478 -7.41 1.87 -4.73
CA LEU A 478 -7.14 1.09 -3.52
C LEU A 478 -7.80 -0.30 -3.58
N ALA A 479 -9.03 -0.39 -4.08
CA ALA A 479 -9.74 -1.64 -4.29
C ALA A 479 -9.02 -2.55 -5.31
N MET A 480 -8.51 -1.97 -6.41
CA MET A 480 -7.72 -2.71 -7.40
C MET A 480 -6.40 -3.25 -6.83
N GLY A 481 -5.83 -2.60 -5.82
CA GLY A 481 -4.68 -3.09 -5.05
C GLY A 481 -5.02 -4.15 -3.99
N SER A 482 -6.27 -4.61 -3.92
CA SER A 482 -6.77 -5.57 -2.93
C SER A 482 -6.67 -5.09 -1.47
N PHE A 483 -6.73 -3.76 -1.23
CA PHE A 483 -6.78 -3.21 0.14
C PHE A 483 -8.17 -3.30 0.78
N PHE A 484 -9.21 -3.48 -0.04
CA PHE A 484 -10.59 -3.69 0.38
C PHE A 484 -11.08 -5.06 -0.10
N GLN A 485 -11.99 -5.66 0.66
CA GLN A 485 -12.65 -6.92 0.36
C GLN A 485 -14.18 -6.78 0.51
N GLU A 486 -14.92 -7.82 0.10
CA GLU A 486 -16.40 -7.85 0.17
C GLU A 486 -17.03 -6.59 -0.44
N ILE A 487 -16.54 -6.21 -1.64
CA ILE A 487 -17.04 -5.04 -2.35
C ILE A 487 -18.34 -5.44 -3.05
N GLU A 488 -19.44 -4.89 -2.57
CA GLU A 488 -20.78 -5.23 -3.03
C GLU A 488 -21.58 -3.96 -3.32
N LYS A 489 -22.55 -4.07 -4.24
CA LYS A 489 -23.55 -3.03 -4.46
C LYS A 489 -24.80 -3.37 -3.67
N VAL A 490 -25.27 -2.42 -2.88
CA VAL A 490 -26.48 -2.55 -2.08
C VAL A 490 -27.50 -1.54 -2.57
N GLU A 491 -28.73 -2.01 -2.80
CA GLU A 491 -29.85 -1.15 -3.15
C GLU A 491 -30.35 -0.37 -1.93
N ALA A 492 -30.70 0.89 -2.15
CA ALA A 492 -31.33 1.74 -1.15
C ALA A 492 -32.52 2.49 -1.75
N TYR A 493 -33.60 2.56 -0.96
CA TYR A 493 -34.89 3.18 -1.31
C TYR A 493 -35.50 2.62 -2.60
N TYR A 494 -36.31 1.56 -2.46
CA TYR A 494 -37.20 1.05 -3.52
C TYR A 494 -36.52 0.87 -4.90
N GLY A 495 -35.25 0.44 -4.93
CA GLY A 495 -34.51 0.16 -6.17
C GLY A 495 -34.07 1.39 -6.98
N LEU A 496 -34.13 2.61 -6.43
CA LEU A 496 -33.82 3.84 -7.16
C LEU A 496 -32.36 4.29 -7.04
N THR A 497 -31.61 3.75 -6.07
CA THR A 497 -30.21 4.13 -5.82
C THR A 497 -29.38 2.94 -5.38
N GLU A 498 -28.27 2.67 -6.08
CA GLU A 498 -27.25 1.70 -5.67
C GLU A 498 -26.10 2.41 -4.94
N TYR A 499 -25.62 1.83 -3.84
CA TYR A 499 -24.43 2.25 -3.12
C TYR A 499 -23.41 1.12 -3.05
N MET A 500 -22.13 1.44 -3.10
CA MET A 500 -21.09 0.46 -2.84
C MET A 500 -20.80 0.37 -1.34
N VAL A 501 -20.68 -0.86 -0.85
CA VAL A 501 -20.16 -1.16 0.48
C VAL A 501 -18.88 -1.98 0.35
N CYS A 502 -17.99 -1.85 1.32
CA CYS A 502 -16.80 -2.66 1.40
C CYS A 502 -16.40 -2.93 2.86
N LYS A 503 -15.44 -3.82 3.04
CA LYS A 503 -14.73 -4.02 4.31
C LYS A 503 -13.22 -3.95 4.09
N MET A 504 -12.50 -3.66 5.17
CA MET A 504 -11.05 -3.84 5.23
C MET A 504 -10.74 -5.12 6.01
N HIS A 505 -9.84 -5.94 5.49
CA HIS A 505 -9.35 -7.11 6.22
C HIS A 505 -8.64 -6.67 7.51
N ASP A 506 -8.85 -7.36 8.63
CA ASP A 506 -8.30 -6.94 9.93
C ASP A 506 -6.78 -6.74 9.92
N ILE A 507 -6.01 -7.60 9.25
CA ILE A 507 -4.54 -7.43 9.15
C ILE A 507 -4.16 -6.20 8.30
N VAL A 508 -4.96 -5.87 7.28
CA VAL A 508 -4.75 -4.65 6.48
C VAL A 508 -5.13 -3.42 7.29
N HIS A 509 -6.18 -3.52 8.10
CA HIS A 509 -6.57 -2.50 9.08
C HIS A 509 -5.49 -2.31 10.16
N ASP A 510 -4.93 -3.40 10.68
CA ASP A 510 -3.82 -3.38 11.64
C ASP A 510 -2.57 -2.75 11.07
N PHE A 511 -2.31 -3.00 9.79
CA PHE A 511 -1.25 -2.32 9.07
C PHE A 511 -1.54 -0.82 8.93
N ALA A 512 -2.77 -0.41 8.59
CA ALA A 512 -3.15 1.01 8.58
C ALA A 512 -3.04 1.66 9.98
N GLN A 513 -3.46 0.95 11.03
CA GLN A 513 -3.26 1.37 12.42
C GLN A 513 -1.78 1.47 12.77
N PHE A 514 -0.96 0.50 12.37
CA PHE A 514 0.47 0.53 12.60
C PHE A 514 1.13 1.74 11.93
N LEU A 515 0.71 2.11 10.72
CA LEU A 515 1.20 3.31 10.03
C LEU A 515 0.76 4.63 10.68
N THR A 516 -0.28 4.60 11.51
CA THR A 516 -0.93 5.79 12.09
C THR A 516 -0.81 5.89 13.62
N LYS A 517 -0.42 4.81 14.30
CA LYS A 517 -0.14 4.78 15.74
C LYS A 517 1.14 5.59 16.00
N LYS A 518 1.03 6.50 16.97
CA LYS A 518 2.14 7.22 17.58
C LYS A 518 2.91 6.33 18.55
#